data_AF-S5SU67-F1
#
_entry.id   AF-S5SU67-F1
#
_cell.length_a   1.000
_cell.length_b   1.000
_cell.length_c   1.000
_cell.angle_alpha   90.00
_cell.angle_beta   90.00
_cell.angle_gamma   90.00
#
_symmetry.space_group_name_H-M   'P 1'
#
loop_
_entity.id
_entity.type
_entity.pdbx_description
1 polymer ?
#
loop_
_entity_poly.entity_id
_entity_poly.type
_entity_poly.pdbx_seq_one_letter_code
_entity_poly.pdbx_strand_id
1 'polypeptide(L)'
;MTMLAHNTRTRKLVAAVVAAVAVVAAGLSAPTPAQAQSGNVVTFGDSYTSSPDEWLNGMLASPLPTPPPPADYPMTAGCLQSPYNWPRQLADKTGLEVDDWSCTAQNTAGMLGRIDHAIEEGVITPSTRAVIFSVGGNDFTPAMQNQGPLVSSTGTLQAQHAQQMRQAADKVRSVAPGAQLVVSGYPQVTNGYAMCFVHLIPNLPLGVPLPGAYAEQMIRDMQRQGAAAAGMDFVDNYALTAGHDTCSRDDDQRYVSGIVDFTSPAYEMAVHPTNLGHAAIAAHNARALGFTDVTDEAPEWAQSASMSSALSSTASSGSSAPMSSGSS
;
A
#
# COMPACT_ATOMS: atom_id res chain seq x y z
N MET A 1 -15.37 -71.01 -54.94
CA MET A 1 -15.66 -70.59 -53.55
C MET A 1 -14.34 -70.57 -52.80
N THR A 2 -13.70 -69.41 -52.73
CA THR A 2 -12.30 -69.29 -52.29
C THR A 2 -12.28 -68.34 -51.10
N MET A 3 -12.10 -68.91 -49.89
CA MET A 3 -11.99 -68.14 -48.65
C MET A 3 -10.62 -67.45 -48.58
N LEU A 4 -10.64 -66.12 -48.46
CA LEU A 4 -9.46 -65.28 -48.20
C LEU A 4 -9.19 -65.24 -46.68
N ALA A 5 -8.08 -65.85 -46.28
CA ALA A 5 -7.50 -65.72 -44.95
C ALA A 5 -7.06 -64.27 -44.70
N HIS A 6 -7.61 -63.65 -43.65
CA HIS A 6 -7.25 -62.29 -43.24
C HIS A 6 -5.85 -62.29 -42.61
N ASN A 7 -4.90 -61.69 -43.34
CA ASN A 7 -3.49 -61.58 -42.96
C ASN A 7 -3.33 -60.51 -41.86
N THR A 8 -3.04 -60.94 -40.63
CA THR A 8 -2.87 -60.13 -39.41
C THR A 8 -1.62 -59.22 -39.40
N ARG A 9 -0.89 -59.14 -40.52
CA ARG A 9 0.35 -58.35 -40.63
C ARG A 9 0.15 -56.87 -40.96
N THR A 10 -1.01 -56.47 -41.52
CA THR A 10 -1.26 -55.07 -41.93
C THR A 10 -1.72 -54.15 -40.80
N ARG A 11 -2.15 -54.68 -39.65
CA ARG A 11 -2.59 -53.86 -38.49
C ARG A 11 -1.44 -53.31 -37.64
N LYS A 12 -0.21 -53.84 -37.77
CA LYS A 12 0.94 -53.40 -36.97
C LYS A 12 1.75 -52.24 -37.59
N LEU A 13 1.56 -51.95 -38.88
CA LEU A 13 2.30 -50.88 -39.57
C LEU A 13 1.63 -49.50 -39.45
N VAL A 14 0.31 -49.44 -39.20
CA VAL A 14 -0.39 -48.15 -39.00
C VAL A 14 -0.13 -47.57 -37.59
N ALA A 15 0.13 -48.42 -36.59
CA ALA A 15 0.42 -47.95 -35.23
C ALA A 15 1.83 -47.34 -35.05
N ALA A 16 2.78 -47.68 -35.91
CA ALA A 16 4.17 -47.20 -35.78
C ALA A 16 4.39 -45.80 -36.38
N VAL A 17 3.56 -45.36 -37.34
CA VAL A 17 3.71 -44.03 -37.97
C VAL A 17 3.02 -42.93 -37.14
N VAL A 18 1.95 -43.25 -36.39
CA VAL A 18 1.28 -42.28 -35.50
C VAL A 18 2.13 -41.95 -34.26
N ALA A 19 2.93 -42.90 -33.77
CA ALA A 19 3.82 -42.67 -32.62
C ALA A 19 5.03 -41.79 -32.95
N ALA A 20 5.49 -41.75 -34.22
CA ALA A 20 6.63 -40.91 -34.62
C ALA A 20 6.26 -39.44 -34.86
N VAL A 21 5.00 -39.13 -35.20
CA VAL A 21 4.52 -37.75 -35.37
C VAL A 21 4.12 -37.13 -34.03
N ALA A 22 3.67 -37.93 -33.06
CA ALA A 22 3.28 -37.45 -31.73
C ALA A 22 4.48 -36.99 -30.86
N VAL A 23 5.70 -37.48 -31.12
CA VAL A 23 6.89 -37.10 -30.33
C VAL A 23 7.53 -35.79 -30.81
N VAL A 24 7.28 -35.36 -32.07
CA VAL A 24 7.85 -34.10 -32.60
C VAL A 24 7.00 -32.87 -32.20
N ALA A 25 5.72 -33.04 -31.88
CA ALA A 25 4.85 -31.94 -31.46
C ALA A 25 4.97 -31.56 -29.97
N ALA A 26 5.63 -32.37 -29.14
CA ALA A 26 5.80 -32.10 -27.71
C ALA A 26 7.02 -31.21 -27.37
N GLY A 27 7.78 -30.75 -28.38
CA GLY A 27 9.05 -30.04 -28.20
C GLY A 27 9.01 -28.51 -28.17
N LEU A 28 7.83 -27.87 -28.16
CA LEU A 28 7.73 -26.41 -28.35
C LEU A 28 6.85 -25.72 -27.29
N SER A 29 7.02 -26.04 -26.01
CA SER A 29 6.62 -25.16 -24.91
C SER A 29 7.42 -25.50 -23.65
N ALA A 30 8.75 -25.42 -23.72
CA ALA A 30 9.47 -25.19 -22.47
C ALA A 30 8.98 -23.83 -21.94
N PRO A 31 8.41 -23.72 -20.73
CA PRO A 31 8.18 -22.41 -20.15
C PRO A 31 9.55 -21.73 -20.14
N THR A 32 9.70 -20.65 -20.91
CA THR A 32 10.81 -19.73 -20.68
C THR A 32 10.77 -19.44 -19.19
N PRO A 33 11.85 -19.69 -18.43
CA PRO A 33 11.89 -19.23 -17.05
C PRO A 33 11.53 -17.75 -17.12
N ALA A 34 10.45 -17.36 -16.45
CA ALA A 34 10.14 -15.95 -16.30
C ALA A 34 11.40 -15.36 -15.68
N GLN A 35 12.19 -14.64 -16.49
CA GLN A 35 13.30 -13.88 -15.95
C GLN A 35 12.67 -13.02 -14.88
N ALA A 36 13.11 -13.19 -13.63
CA ALA A 36 12.73 -12.29 -12.57
C ALA A 36 13.04 -10.89 -13.11
N GLN A 37 11.99 -10.13 -13.42
CA GLN A 37 12.15 -8.84 -14.08
C GLN A 37 12.98 -7.99 -13.12
N SER A 38 14.25 -7.81 -13.47
CA SER A 38 15.22 -7.07 -12.70
C SER A 38 14.82 -5.62 -12.75
N GLY A 39 14.63 -4.98 -11.60
CA GLY A 39 14.22 -3.59 -11.54
C GLY A 39 13.71 -3.21 -10.17
N ASN A 40 13.71 -1.91 -9.92
CA ASN A 40 13.13 -1.29 -8.75
C ASN A 40 11.60 -1.40 -8.75
N VAL A 41 11.03 -1.27 -7.56
CA VAL A 41 9.60 -0.99 -7.35
C VAL A 41 9.48 0.48 -6.99
N VAL A 42 8.62 1.22 -7.68
CA VAL A 42 8.33 2.61 -7.31
C VAL A 42 6.97 2.66 -6.63
N THR A 43 6.85 3.32 -5.49
CA THR A 43 5.56 3.46 -4.80
C THR A 43 5.14 4.90 -4.67
N PHE A 44 3.88 5.16 -5.02
CA PHE A 44 3.20 6.42 -4.77
C PHE A 44 2.06 6.15 -3.81
N GLY A 45 1.92 6.99 -2.80
CA GLY A 45 0.87 6.81 -1.81
C GLY A 45 0.68 8.03 -0.95
N ASP A 46 -0.33 7.95 -0.09
CA ASP A 46 -0.66 9.00 0.85
C ASP A 46 -0.06 8.76 2.24
N SER A 47 -0.72 9.24 3.30
CA SER A 47 -0.30 9.04 4.70
C SER A 47 -0.40 7.58 5.17
N TYR A 48 -1.24 6.73 4.58
CA TYR A 48 -1.25 5.29 4.90
C TYR A 48 -0.05 4.56 4.29
N THR A 49 0.66 5.21 3.36
CA THR A 49 1.94 4.72 2.83
C THR A 49 3.12 5.42 3.46
N SER A 50 3.20 6.75 3.40
CA SER A 50 4.32 7.51 3.95
C SER A 50 4.38 7.39 5.48
N SER A 51 3.25 7.49 6.16
CA SER A 51 3.06 7.39 7.61
C SER A 51 4.20 7.96 8.46
N PRO A 52 4.71 9.18 8.17
CA PRO A 52 5.79 9.74 8.96
C PRO A 52 5.36 9.97 10.42
N ASP A 53 6.35 10.14 11.28
CA ASP A 53 6.21 10.70 12.63
C ASP A 53 5.24 11.89 12.63
N GLU A 54 4.13 11.75 13.36
CA GLU A 54 3.03 12.72 13.40
C GLU A 54 3.53 14.13 13.77
N TRP A 55 4.44 14.21 14.72
CA TRP A 55 4.96 15.48 15.23
C TRP A 55 5.87 16.15 14.20
N LEU A 56 6.82 15.42 13.61
CA LEU A 56 7.69 15.95 12.55
C LEU A 56 6.89 16.37 11.33
N ASN A 57 5.89 15.58 10.94
CA ASN A 57 4.99 15.90 9.84
C ASN A 57 4.16 17.17 10.12
N GLY A 58 3.63 17.31 11.34
CA GLY A 58 2.93 18.52 11.77
C GLY A 58 3.82 19.75 11.80
N MET A 59 5.08 19.61 12.24
CA MET A 59 6.07 20.70 12.21
C MET A 59 6.42 21.13 10.79
N LEU A 60 6.57 20.17 9.87
CA LEU A 60 6.87 20.45 8.46
C LEU A 60 5.71 21.18 7.77
N ALA A 61 4.47 20.85 8.13
CA ALA A 61 3.27 21.49 7.57
C ALA A 61 2.94 22.85 8.23
N SER A 62 3.64 23.22 9.31
CA SER A 62 3.37 24.46 10.05
C SER A 62 3.75 25.71 9.23
N PRO A 63 2.91 26.76 9.22
CA PRO A 63 3.26 28.04 8.62
C PRO A 63 4.26 28.85 9.48
N LEU A 64 4.52 28.39 10.71
CA LEU A 64 5.47 29.02 11.62
C LEU A 64 6.88 28.42 11.42
N PRO A 65 7.96 29.19 11.70
CA PRO A 65 9.31 28.64 11.66
C PRO A 65 9.45 27.45 12.63
N THR A 66 9.76 26.29 12.08
CA THR A 66 10.03 25.06 12.84
C THR A 66 11.45 24.57 12.57
N PRO A 67 12.11 23.93 13.56
CA PRO A 67 13.33 23.18 13.30
C PRO A 67 13.16 22.21 12.12
N PRO A 68 14.18 22.05 11.26
CA PRO A 68 14.13 21.03 10.22
C PRO A 68 14.06 19.63 10.85
N PRO A 69 13.50 18.65 10.12
CA PRO A 69 13.55 17.25 10.55
C PRO A 69 15.01 16.77 10.67
N PRO A 70 15.27 15.69 11.44
CA PRO A 70 16.59 15.06 11.48
C PRO A 70 17.10 14.76 10.07
N ALA A 71 18.40 14.98 9.84
CA ALA A 71 18.97 14.88 8.50
C ALA A 71 18.91 13.46 7.91
N ASP A 72 18.82 12.45 8.76
CA ASP A 72 18.69 11.03 8.44
C ASP A 72 17.25 10.52 8.42
N TYR A 73 16.27 11.39 8.72
CA TYR A 73 14.86 11.02 8.63
C TYR A 73 14.47 10.81 7.16
N PRO A 74 13.85 9.68 6.77
CA PRO A 74 13.57 9.40 5.36
C PRO A 74 12.64 10.43 4.73
N MET A 75 13.03 10.94 3.56
CA MET A 75 12.29 11.95 2.83
C MET A 75 12.55 11.84 1.33
N THR A 76 11.48 11.94 0.53
CA THR A 76 11.56 12.00 -0.93
C THR A 76 10.80 13.21 -1.44
N ALA A 77 11.45 14.04 -2.26
CA ALA A 77 10.87 15.24 -2.86
C ALA A 77 10.05 16.08 -1.84
N GLY A 78 10.66 16.36 -0.68
CA GLY A 78 10.08 17.20 0.38
C GLY A 78 9.00 16.54 1.25
N CYS A 79 8.71 15.24 1.09
CA CYS A 79 7.74 14.54 1.93
C CYS A 79 8.43 13.54 2.85
N LEU A 80 8.19 13.70 4.15
CA LEU A 80 8.67 12.77 5.18
C LEU A 80 7.97 11.43 5.05
N GLN A 81 8.72 10.37 5.31
CA GLN A 81 8.22 9.00 5.27
C GLN A 81 8.80 8.23 6.47
N SER A 82 7.98 7.42 7.12
CA SER A 82 8.43 6.63 8.25
C SER A 82 9.48 5.60 7.83
N PRO A 83 10.54 5.42 8.64
CA PRO A 83 11.50 4.35 8.41
C PRO A 83 10.88 2.96 8.52
N TYR A 84 9.68 2.83 9.12
CA TYR A 84 8.97 1.58 9.37
C TYR A 84 7.80 1.33 8.42
N ASN A 85 7.57 2.21 7.45
CA ASN A 85 6.39 2.10 6.60
C ASN A 85 6.44 0.88 5.66
N TRP A 86 5.28 0.52 5.10
CA TRP A 86 5.15 -0.71 4.31
C TRP A 86 6.10 -0.78 3.08
N PRO A 87 6.48 0.33 2.40
CA PRO A 87 7.51 0.29 1.35
C PRO A 87 8.88 -0.22 1.81
N ARG A 88 9.39 0.21 2.98
CA ARG A 88 10.67 -0.30 3.51
C ARG A 88 10.56 -1.77 3.90
N GLN A 89 9.44 -2.13 4.52
CA GLN A 89 9.18 -3.52 4.87
C GLN A 89 8.98 -4.41 3.63
N LEU A 90 8.46 -3.87 2.53
CA LEU A 90 8.37 -4.56 1.24
C LEU A 90 9.78 -4.83 0.68
N ALA A 91 10.68 -3.85 0.74
CA ALA A 91 12.07 -4.00 0.32
C ALA A 91 12.75 -5.13 1.11
N ASP A 92 12.62 -5.12 2.44
CA ASP A 92 13.15 -6.15 3.34
C ASP A 92 12.61 -7.55 3.01
N LYS A 93 11.28 -7.69 2.85
CA LYS A 93 10.62 -8.98 2.59
C LYS A 93 10.95 -9.56 1.21
N THR A 94 11.28 -8.73 0.22
CA THR A 94 11.44 -9.17 -1.19
C THR A 94 12.88 -9.12 -1.68
N GLY A 95 13.76 -8.37 -1.00
CA GLY A 95 15.09 -8.04 -1.47
C GLY A 95 15.10 -7.09 -2.68
N LEU A 96 13.96 -6.52 -3.05
CA LEU A 96 13.86 -5.53 -4.14
C LEU A 96 14.27 -4.14 -3.65
N GLU A 97 14.86 -3.37 -4.54
CA GLU A 97 14.98 -1.93 -4.35
C GLU A 97 13.58 -1.30 -4.46
N VAL A 98 13.23 -0.48 -3.46
CA VAL A 98 11.93 0.20 -3.41
C VAL A 98 12.17 1.70 -3.31
N ASP A 99 11.78 2.43 -4.35
CA ASP A 99 11.77 3.89 -4.37
C ASP A 99 10.44 4.40 -3.83
N ASP A 100 10.47 4.91 -2.60
CA ASP A 100 9.30 5.46 -1.93
C ASP A 100 9.09 6.94 -2.30
N TRP A 101 8.05 7.21 -3.09
CA TRP A 101 7.59 8.53 -3.50
C TRP A 101 6.29 8.97 -2.82
N SER A 102 5.85 8.23 -1.79
CA SER A 102 4.66 8.55 -1.02
C SER A 102 4.77 9.87 -0.26
N CYS A 103 3.64 10.48 0.02
CA CYS A 103 3.55 11.76 0.70
C CYS A 103 2.27 11.90 1.50
N THR A 104 2.34 12.42 2.72
CA THR A 104 1.13 12.72 3.53
C THR A 104 0.14 13.59 2.75
N ALA A 105 -1.16 13.30 2.91
CA ALA A 105 -2.27 14.01 2.29
C ALA A 105 -2.33 13.95 0.75
N GLN A 106 -1.54 13.07 0.11
CA GLN A 106 -1.56 12.90 -1.33
C GLN A 106 -2.94 12.40 -1.82
N ASN A 107 -3.55 13.11 -2.77
CA ASN A 107 -4.67 12.60 -3.57
C ASN A 107 -4.19 12.17 -4.96
N THR A 108 -5.06 11.53 -5.73
CA THR A 108 -4.76 11.12 -7.12
C THR A 108 -4.35 12.27 -8.04
N ALA A 109 -4.91 13.46 -7.87
CA ALA A 109 -4.59 14.62 -8.71
C ALA A 109 -3.12 15.07 -8.53
N GLY A 110 -2.69 15.31 -7.28
CA GLY A 110 -1.32 15.69 -6.99
C GLY A 110 -0.32 14.56 -7.24
N MET A 111 -0.77 13.30 -7.16
CA MET A 111 0.07 12.13 -7.42
C MET A 111 0.59 12.16 -8.86
N LEU A 112 -0.23 12.62 -9.82
CA LEU A 112 0.17 12.74 -11.22
C LEU A 112 1.40 13.63 -11.40
N GLY A 113 1.55 14.70 -10.61
CA GLY A 113 2.74 15.56 -10.63
C GLY A 113 3.96 14.90 -9.99
N ARG A 114 3.76 14.10 -8.93
CA ARG A 114 4.87 13.31 -8.34
C ARG A 114 5.36 12.22 -9.29
N ILE A 115 4.48 11.61 -10.08
CA ILE A 115 4.88 10.65 -11.13
C ILE A 115 5.74 11.35 -12.19
N ASP A 116 5.36 12.56 -12.63
CA ASP A 116 6.19 13.33 -13.57
C ASP A 116 7.57 13.60 -12.98
N HIS A 117 7.64 14.05 -11.73
CA HIS A 117 8.91 14.32 -11.07
C HIS A 117 9.77 13.04 -10.92
N ALA A 118 9.17 11.90 -10.56
CA ALA A 118 9.89 10.62 -10.49
C ALA A 118 10.42 10.15 -11.85
N ILE A 119 9.71 10.43 -12.94
CA ILE A 119 10.17 10.18 -14.31
C ILE A 119 11.34 11.12 -14.65
N GLU A 120 11.24 12.40 -14.30
CA GLU A 120 12.28 13.41 -14.54
C GLU A 120 13.59 13.09 -13.80
N GLU A 121 13.50 12.59 -12.56
CA GLU A 121 14.66 12.14 -11.76
C GLU A 121 15.20 10.78 -12.23
N GLY A 122 14.57 10.12 -13.22
CA GLY A 122 15.01 8.84 -13.76
C GLY A 122 14.81 7.65 -12.83
N VAL A 123 13.91 7.78 -11.83
CA VAL A 123 13.56 6.68 -10.91
C VAL A 123 12.68 5.64 -11.60
N ILE A 124 11.70 6.12 -12.39
CA ILE A 124 10.94 5.24 -13.28
C ILE A 124 11.75 5.06 -14.57
N THR A 125 12.14 3.83 -14.84
CA THR A 125 12.99 3.46 -15.99
C THR A 125 12.32 2.36 -16.81
N PRO A 126 12.80 2.09 -18.05
CA PRO A 126 12.31 0.95 -18.83
C PRO A 126 12.46 -0.40 -18.12
N SER A 127 13.38 -0.52 -17.15
CA SER A 127 13.58 -1.71 -16.33
C SER A 127 12.73 -1.77 -15.06
N THR A 128 11.99 -0.70 -14.71
CA THR A 128 11.16 -0.70 -13.50
C THR A 128 10.25 -1.93 -13.48
N ARG A 129 10.31 -2.67 -12.38
CA ARG A 129 9.62 -3.95 -12.22
C ARG A 129 8.13 -3.73 -11.98
N ALA A 130 7.81 -2.84 -11.05
CA ALA A 130 6.44 -2.55 -10.68
C ALA A 130 6.29 -1.11 -10.19
N VAL A 131 5.07 -0.58 -10.32
CA VAL A 131 4.65 0.67 -9.68
C VAL A 131 3.40 0.41 -8.84
N ILE A 132 3.46 0.77 -7.57
CA ILE A 132 2.35 0.58 -6.61
C ILE A 132 1.73 1.95 -6.28
N PHE A 133 0.41 2.04 -6.35
CA PHE A 133 -0.37 3.24 -6.04
C PHE A 133 -1.27 2.99 -4.83
N SER A 134 -1.13 3.80 -3.78
CA SER A 134 -1.93 3.72 -2.54
C SER A 134 -2.52 5.08 -2.20
N VAL A 135 -3.50 5.51 -3.00
CA VAL A 135 -4.20 6.81 -2.87
C VAL A 135 -5.70 6.62 -3.03
N GLY A 136 -6.48 7.63 -2.66
CA GLY A 136 -7.93 7.68 -2.88
C GLY A 136 -8.72 8.24 -1.69
N GLY A 137 -8.25 8.05 -0.46
CA GLY A 137 -8.91 8.57 0.73
C GLY A 137 -8.98 10.10 0.71
N ASN A 138 -7.87 10.76 0.35
CA ASN A 138 -7.80 12.22 0.29
C ASN A 138 -8.64 12.85 -0.84
N ASP A 139 -9.02 12.07 -1.86
CA ASP A 139 -9.91 12.51 -2.95
C ASP A 139 -11.29 12.93 -2.41
N PHE A 140 -11.74 12.32 -1.31
CA PHE A 140 -13.01 12.65 -0.63
C PHE A 140 -12.95 13.91 0.22
N THR A 141 -11.75 14.45 0.50
CA THR A 141 -11.61 15.57 1.44
C THR A 141 -11.73 16.91 0.70
N PRO A 142 -12.69 17.79 1.07
CA PRO A 142 -12.87 19.07 0.39
C PRO A 142 -11.62 19.97 0.41
N ALA A 143 -10.80 19.86 1.46
CA ALA A 143 -9.56 20.60 1.59
C ALA A 143 -8.52 20.21 0.53
N MET A 144 -8.47 18.91 0.15
CA MET A 144 -7.55 18.41 -0.86
C MET A 144 -8.16 18.41 -2.26
N GLN A 145 -9.49 18.57 -2.39
CA GLN A 145 -10.12 18.88 -3.67
C GLN A 145 -9.64 20.20 -4.27
N ASN A 146 -8.99 21.10 -3.51
CA ASN A 146 -8.32 22.29 -4.05
C ASN A 146 -7.08 21.99 -4.91
N GLN A 147 -6.59 20.74 -4.89
CA GLN A 147 -5.58 20.24 -5.83
C GLN A 147 -6.22 19.69 -7.13
N GLY A 148 -7.52 19.92 -7.33
CA GLY A 148 -8.32 19.53 -8.49
C GLY A 148 -9.66 20.29 -8.57
N PRO A 149 -10.65 19.82 -9.36
CA PRO A 149 -12.01 20.38 -9.34
C PRO A 149 -12.77 19.95 -8.07
N LEU A 150 -13.56 20.86 -7.48
CA LEU A 150 -14.50 20.53 -6.40
C LEU A 150 -15.55 19.54 -6.90
N VAL A 151 -15.72 18.43 -6.18
CA VAL A 151 -16.64 17.36 -6.57
C VAL A 151 -17.70 17.15 -5.49
N SER A 152 -18.96 17.38 -5.87
CA SER A 152 -20.11 17.37 -4.97
C SER A 152 -20.89 16.07 -4.95
N SER A 153 -20.54 15.09 -5.81
CA SER A 153 -21.22 13.79 -5.86
C SER A 153 -20.22 12.62 -5.87
N THR A 154 -20.58 11.53 -5.20
CA THR A 154 -19.75 10.31 -5.09
C THR A 154 -19.48 9.68 -6.47
N GLY A 155 -20.48 9.66 -7.36
CA GLY A 155 -20.32 9.11 -8.71
C GLY A 155 -19.36 9.94 -9.58
N THR A 156 -19.38 11.28 -9.45
CA THR A 156 -18.41 12.15 -10.14
C THR A 156 -17.00 11.93 -9.59
N LEU A 157 -16.87 11.73 -8.27
CA LEU A 157 -15.56 11.50 -7.65
C LEU A 157 -14.97 10.16 -8.11
N GLN A 158 -15.78 9.11 -8.15
CA GLN A 158 -15.37 7.80 -8.68
C GLN A 158 -14.92 7.90 -10.14
N ALA A 159 -15.67 8.61 -10.99
CA ALA A 159 -15.31 8.80 -12.39
C ALA A 159 -13.99 9.58 -12.54
N GLN A 160 -13.79 10.62 -11.74
CA GLN A 160 -12.56 11.40 -11.73
C GLN A 160 -11.37 10.57 -11.26
N HIS A 161 -11.51 9.84 -10.15
CA HIS A 161 -10.49 8.93 -9.64
C HIS A 161 -10.09 7.92 -10.73
N ALA A 162 -11.05 7.27 -11.38
CA ALA A 162 -10.79 6.32 -12.46
C ALA A 162 -10.12 6.96 -13.70
N GLN A 163 -10.39 8.24 -13.97
CA GLN A 163 -9.69 8.98 -15.03
C GLN A 163 -8.24 9.26 -14.63
N GLN A 164 -7.99 9.70 -13.40
CA GLN A 164 -6.64 10.02 -12.92
C GLN A 164 -5.79 8.75 -12.77
N MET A 165 -6.37 7.62 -12.35
CA MET A 165 -5.66 6.33 -12.36
C MET A 165 -5.29 5.88 -13.78
N ARG A 166 -6.14 6.13 -14.79
CA ARG A 166 -5.77 5.91 -16.20
C ARG A 166 -4.59 6.78 -16.62
N GLN A 167 -4.62 8.07 -16.28
CA GLN A 167 -3.51 8.98 -16.57
C GLN A 167 -2.21 8.54 -15.88
N ALA A 168 -2.28 8.08 -14.63
CA ALA A 168 -1.13 7.52 -13.93
C ALA A 168 -0.56 6.30 -14.66
N ALA A 169 -1.42 5.37 -15.10
CA ALA A 169 -0.99 4.22 -15.89
C ALA A 169 -0.32 4.62 -17.20
N ASP A 170 -0.92 5.57 -17.93
CA ASP A 170 -0.41 6.03 -19.22
C ASP A 170 0.97 6.69 -19.07
N LYS A 171 1.14 7.53 -18.05
CA LYS A 171 2.44 8.14 -17.73
C LYS A 171 3.51 7.08 -17.45
N VAL A 172 3.23 6.13 -16.55
CA VAL A 172 4.19 5.08 -16.22
C VAL A 172 4.49 4.21 -17.45
N ARG A 173 3.47 3.74 -18.19
CA ARG A 173 3.65 2.89 -19.37
C ARG A 173 4.41 3.58 -20.51
N SER A 174 4.39 4.91 -20.57
CA SER A 174 5.17 5.66 -21.57
C SER A 174 6.68 5.53 -21.37
N VAL A 175 7.13 5.22 -20.15
CA VAL A 175 8.55 5.07 -19.78
C VAL A 175 8.90 3.61 -19.46
N ALA A 176 8.02 2.92 -18.72
CA ALA A 176 8.17 1.57 -18.21
C ALA A 176 7.01 0.67 -18.70
N PRO A 177 6.92 0.37 -20.01
CA PRO A 177 5.79 -0.39 -20.58
C PRO A 177 5.67 -1.83 -20.06
N GLY A 178 6.76 -2.38 -19.49
CA GLY A 178 6.79 -3.70 -18.89
C GLY A 178 6.48 -3.73 -17.39
N ALA A 179 6.33 -2.58 -16.72
CA ALA A 179 6.10 -2.53 -15.28
C ALA A 179 4.71 -3.08 -14.91
N GLN A 180 4.64 -3.95 -13.90
CA GLN A 180 3.36 -4.31 -13.29
C GLN A 180 2.79 -3.10 -12.54
N LEU A 181 1.54 -2.77 -12.78
CA LEU A 181 0.87 -1.66 -12.09
C LEU A 181 -0.13 -2.20 -11.08
N VAL A 182 -0.01 -1.76 -9.84
CA VAL A 182 -0.81 -2.28 -8.72
C VAL A 182 -1.43 -1.12 -7.97
N VAL A 183 -2.72 -1.21 -7.65
CA VAL A 183 -3.37 -0.37 -6.65
C VAL A 183 -3.41 -1.13 -5.32
N SER A 184 -2.69 -0.62 -4.32
CA SER A 184 -2.72 -1.11 -2.95
C SER A 184 -3.87 -0.43 -2.20
N GLY A 185 -4.93 -1.17 -1.91
CA GLY A 185 -6.07 -0.66 -1.15
C GLY A 185 -5.71 -0.32 0.30
N TYR A 186 -6.56 0.47 0.97
CA TYR A 186 -6.42 0.73 2.40
C TYR A 186 -6.74 -0.52 3.25
N PRO A 187 -6.16 -0.66 4.46
CA PRO A 187 -6.57 -1.68 5.41
C PRO A 187 -7.98 -1.40 5.96
N GLN A 188 -8.55 -2.36 6.69
CA GLN A 188 -9.74 -2.12 7.50
C GLN A 188 -9.33 -1.28 8.73
N VAL A 189 -10.04 -0.17 8.94
CA VAL A 189 -9.84 0.80 10.02
C VAL A 189 -10.95 0.71 11.06
N THR A 190 -12.19 0.43 10.64
CA THR A 190 -13.36 0.32 11.52
C THR A 190 -13.87 -1.12 11.60
N ASN A 191 -14.52 -1.50 12.70
CA ASN A 191 -15.24 -2.78 12.79
C ASN A 191 -16.59 -2.78 12.03
N GLY A 192 -16.82 -1.75 11.20
CA GLY A 192 -18.00 -1.54 10.37
C GLY A 192 -19.05 -0.63 10.97
N TYR A 193 -19.18 -0.56 12.30
CA TYR A 193 -20.20 0.25 12.99
C TYR A 193 -19.65 1.16 14.11
N ALA A 194 -18.37 1.04 14.43
CA ALA A 194 -17.68 1.90 15.38
C ALA A 194 -16.22 2.06 14.97
N MET A 195 -15.62 3.14 15.47
CA MET A 195 -14.18 3.36 15.39
C MET A 195 -13.63 3.55 16.79
N CYS A 196 -12.55 2.83 17.11
CA CYS A 196 -11.96 2.83 18.43
C CYS A 196 -10.77 3.78 18.47
N PHE A 197 -10.97 4.93 19.12
CA PHE A 197 -10.00 6.01 19.15
C PHE A 197 -9.09 5.99 20.38
N VAL A 198 -9.47 5.23 21.41
CA VAL A 198 -8.82 5.28 22.73
C VAL A 198 -8.46 3.87 23.20
N HIS A 199 -7.16 3.63 23.34
CA HIS A 199 -6.55 2.35 23.73
C HIS A 199 -5.63 2.58 24.94
N LEU A 200 -6.24 2.73 26.13
CA LEU A 200 -5.53 2.97 27.40
C LEU A 200 -5.44 1.72 28.29
N ILE A 201 -6.39 0.81 28.13
CA ILE A 201 -6.56 -0.37 28.98
C ILE A 201 -6.35 -1.59 28.08
N PRO A 202 -5.44 -2.51 28.46
CA PRO A 202 -5.17 -3.70 27.66
C PRO A 202 -6.42 -4.47 27.29
N ASN A 203 -6.56 -4.80 26.02
CA ASN A 203 -7.66 -5.54 25.42
C ASN A 203 -9.07 -4.92 25.60
N LEU A 204 -9.14 -3.61 25.83
CA LEU A 204 -10.38 -2.86 25.95
C LEU A 204 -10.35 -1.64 25.02
N PRO A 205 -10.54 -1.83 23.70
CA PRO A 205 -10.62 -0.72 22.78
C PRO A 205 -11.91 0.08 23.01
N LEU A 206 -11.79 1.40 23.14
CA LEU A 206 -12.90 2.30 23.39
C LEU A 206 -13.16 3.15 22.14
N GLY A 207 -14.41 3.12 21.67
CA GLY A 207 -14.79 3.74 20.41
C GLY A 207 -16.12 4.46 20.43
N VAL A 208 -16.37 5.16 19.34
CA VAL A 208 -17.64 5.85 19.08
C VAL A 208 -18.37 5.17 17.93
N PRO A 209 -19.70 5.03 18.02
CA PRO A 209 -20.50 4.52 16.91
C PRO A 209 -20.42 5.45 15.70
N LEU A 210 -20.16 4.88 14.52
CA LEU A 210 -20.20 5.59 13.24
C LEU A 210 -20.38 4.59 12.08
N PRO A 211 -20.96 5.00 10.94
CA PRO A 211 -21.18 4.12 9.81
C PRO A 211 -19.87 3.85 9.03
N GLY A 212 -18.89 3.24 9.68
CA GLY A 212 -17.53 3.07 9.15
C GLY A 212 -17.47 2.21 7.90
N ALA A 213 -18.23 1.11 7.89
CA ALA A 213 -18.33 0.22 6.73
C ALA A 213 -18.77 0.95 5.47
N TYR A 214 -19.65 1.96 5.58
CA TYR A 214 -20.11 2.71 4.41
C TYR A 214 -18.98 3.55 3.80
N ALA A 215 -18.23 4.27 4.64
CA ALA A 215 -17.12 5.10 4.19
C ALA A 215 -15.97 4.25 3.60
N GLU A 216 -15.59 3.19 4.29
CA GLU A 216 -14.48 2.32 3.86
C GLU A 216 -14.84 1.56 2.58
N GLN A 217 -16.08 1.05 2.45
CA GLN A 217 -16.52 0.42 1.21
C GLN A 217 -16.54 1.40 0.04
N MET A 218 -16.94 2.65 0.27
CA MET A 218 -16.93 3.66 -0.80
C MET A 218 -15.53 3.91 -1.34
N ILE A 219 -14.53 4.03 -0.46
CA ILE A 219 -13.12 4.21 -0.84
C ILE A 219 -12.60 2.95 -1.52
N ARG A 220 -12.85 1.77 -0.95
CA ARG A 220 -12.43 0.47 -1.48
C ARG A 220 -12.99 0.23 -2.88
N ASP A 221 -14.27 0.52 -3.11
CA ASP A 221 -14.91 0.36 -4.41
C ASP A 221 -14.36 1.37 -5.42
N MET A 222 -14.08 2.60 -5.00
CA MET A 222 -13.44 3.60 -5.84
C MET A 222 -12.04 3.14 -6.29
N GLN A 223 -11.21 2.62 -5.38
CA GLN A 223 -9.87 2.11 -5.71
C GLN A 223 -9.95 0.88 -6.62
N ARG A 224 -10.86 -0.07 -6.35
CA ARG A 224 -11.09 -1.24 -7.20
C ARG A 224 -11.51 -0.85 -8.61
N GLN A 225 -12.45 0.09 -8.74
CA GLN A 225 -12.91 0.57 -10.04
C GLN A 225 -11.83 1.35 -10.79
N GLY A 226 -11.04 2.17 -10.08
CA GLY A 226 -9.90 2.89 -10.63
C GLY A 226 -8.84 1.95 -11.19
N ALA A 227 -8.48 0.92 -10.44
CA ALA A 227 -7.56 -0.13 -10.87
C ALA A 227 -8.06 -0.84 -12.13
N ALA A 228 -9.33 -1.28 -12.12
CA ALA A 228 -9.95 -1.96 -13.25
C ALA A 228 -10.00 -1.07 -14.51
N ALA A 229 -10.35 0.21 -14.36
CA ALA A 229 -10.42 1.16 -15.47
C ALA A 229 -9.05 1.46 -16.10
N ALA A 230 -7.97 1.33 -15.33
CA ALA A 230 -6.59 1.56 -15.76
C ALA A 230 -5.85 0.27 -16.20
N GLY A 231 -6.48 -0.90 -16.03
CA GLY A 231 -5.85 -2.20 -16.27
C GLY A 231 -4.70 -2.46 -15.31
N MET A 232 -4.91 -2.17 -14.03
CA MET A 232 -3.99 -2.43 -12.92
C MET A 232 -4.53 -3.57 -12.06
N ASP A 233 -3.63 -4.26 -11.36
CA ASP A 233 -4.04 -5.20 -10.30
C ASP A 233 -4.53 -4.43 -9.08
N PHE A 234 -5.40 -5.05 -8.28
CA PHE A 234 -5.92 -4.47 -7.03
C PHE A 234 -5.63 -5.40 -5.85
N VAL A 235 -4.85 -4.92 -4.89
CA VAL A 235 -4.59 -5.61 -3.61
C VAL A 235 -5.61 -5.11 -2.59
N ASP A 236 -6.52 -6.00 -2.22
CA ASP A 236 -7.65 -5.69 -1.35
C ASP A 236 -7.28 -5.78 0.14
N ASN A 237 -6.39 -4.90 0.59
CA ASN A 237 -5.93 -4.89 1.98
C ASN A 237 -7.09 -4.77 2.98
N TYR A 238 -8.20 -4.12 2.62
CA TYR A 238 -9.39 -4.06 3.47
C TYR A 238 -9.89 -5.47 3.82
N ALA A 239 -10.00 -6.35 2.82
CA ALA A 239 -10.43 -7.73 3.05
C ALA A 239 -9.33 -8.56 3.74
N LEU A 240 -8.07 -8.34 3.39
CA LEU A 240 -6.94 -9.11 3.90
C LEU A 240 -6.54 -8.76 5.34
N THR A 241 -6.95 -7.59 5.83
CA THR A 241 -6.72 -7.13 7.21
C THR A 241 -7.98 -7.21 8.08
N ALA A 242 -9.00 -7.95 7.62
CA ALA A 242 -10.29 -8.00 8.27
C ALA A 242 -10.17 -8.48 9.74
N GLY A 243 -10.74 -7.72 10.68
CA GLY A 243 -10.68 -8.01 12.12
C GLY A 243 -9.42 -7.50 12.84
N HIS A 244 -8.49 -6.89 12.11
CA HIS A 244 -7.31 -6.21 12.66
C HIS A 244 -7.47 -4.68 12.70
N ASP A 245 -8.72 -4.22 12.68
CA ASP A 245 -9.11 -2.82 12.72
C ASP A 245 -8.82 -2.17 14.09
N THR A 246 -9.11 -0.87 14.22
CA THR A 246 -8.90 -0.12 15.47
C THR A 246 -9.60 -0.75 16.67
N CYS A 247 -10.72 -1.45 16.47
CA CYS A 247 -11.49 -2.09 17.52
C CYS A 247 -11.11 -3.55 17.76
N SER A 248 -10.02 -4.05 17.16
CA SER A 248 -9.54 -5.41 17.48
C SER A 248 -9.23 -5.51 18.96
N ARG A 249 -9.80 -6.56 19.58
CA ARG A 249 -9.71 -6.76 21.03
C ARG A 249 -8.27 -7.01 21.43
N ASP A 250 -7.57 -7.86 20.72
CA ASP A 250 -6.23 -8.28 21.11
C ASP A 250 -5.22 -7.19 20.74
N ASP A 251 -4.47 -6.74 21.74
CA ASP A 251 -3.60 -5.59 21.63
C ASP A 251 -2.55 -5.73 20.53
N ASP A 252 -1.96 -6.92 20.42
CA ASP A 252 -0.95 -7.28 19.44
C ASP A 252 -1.51 -7.62 18.05
N GLN A 253 -2.83 -7.53 17.86
CA GLN A 253 -3.50 -7.78 16.58
C GLN A 253 -4.06 -6.51 15.94
N ARG A 254 -3.89 -5.32 16.55
CA ARG A 254 -4.34 -4.05 15.97
C ARG A 254 -3.37 -3.57 14.89
N TYR A 255 -3.80 -3.64 13.63
CA TYR A 255 -3.04 -3.15 12.48
C TYR A 255 -3.17 -1.65 12.28
N VAL A 256 -4.14 -1.00 12.93
CA VAL A 256 -4.36 0.45 12.86
C VAL A 256 -4.42 1.01 14.27
N SER A 257 -3.69 2.10 14.50
CA SER A 257 -3.60 2.77 15.81
C SER A 257 -4.87 3.57 16.14
N GLY A 258 -5.08 3.84 17.42
CA GLY A 258 -6.03 4.85 17.89
C GLY A 258 -5.48 6.27 17.79
N ILE A 259 -6.19 7.23 18.39
CA ILE A 259 -5.71 8.60 18.59
C ILE A 259 -4.92 8.69 19.90
N VAL A 260 -5.49 8.15 20.97
CA VAL A 260 -4.83 8.05 22.28
C VAL A 260 -4.58 6.58 22.54
N ASP A 261 -3.37 6.12 22.25
CA ASP A 261 -3.09 4.70 22.15
C ASP A 261 -1.75 4.32 22.77
N PHE A 262 -1.81 3.52 23.84
CA PHE A 262 -0.66 3.04 24.59
C PHE A 262 -0.54 1.51 24.59
N THR A 263 -1.46 0.82 23.92
CA THR A 263 -1.55 -0.64 23.99
C THR A 263 -1.42 -1.31 22.63
N SER A 264 -1.63 -0.61 21.51
CA SER A 264 -1.37 -1.16 20.17
C SER A 264 0.13 -1.36 19.90
N PRO A 265 0.49 -2.14 18.86
CA PRO A 265 1.87 -2.21 18.39
C PRO A 265 2.39 -0.82 18.01
N ALA A 266 3.71 -0.68 17.98
CA ALA A 266 4.38 0.59 17.66
C ALA A 266 3.83 1.23 16.37
N TYR A 267 3.67 2.55 16.36
CA TYR A 267 3.13 3.32 15.25
C TYR A 267 3.69 4.75 15.29
N GLU A 268 3.70 5.42 14.13
CA GLU A 268 4.27 6.78 13.98
C GLU A 268 3.18 7.86 13.80
N MET A 269 2.00 7.46 13.32
CA MET A 269 0.90 8.36 13.01
C MET A 269 -0.42 7.82 13.59
N ALA A 270 -1.23 8.70 14.18
CA ALA A 270 -2.48 8.31 14.81
C ALA A 270 -3.51 7.91 13.75
N VAL A 271 -4.33 6.88 14.00
CA VAL A 271 -5.35 6.39 13.04
C VAL A 271 -4.73 5.85 11.74
N HIS A 272 -3.47 5.46 11.78
CA HIS A 272 -2.72 4.92 10.64
C HIS A 272 -2.16 3.54 10.97
N PRO A 273 -1.61 2.81 9.98
CA PRO A 273 -1.10 1.49 10.24
C PRO A 273 -0.04 1.49 11.35
N THR A 274 -0.14 0.50 12.24
CA THR A 274 0.95 0.17 13.16
C THR A 274 2.09 -0.48 12.36
N ASN A 275 3.25 -0.67 12.96
CA ASN A 275 4.37 -1.36 12.33
C ASN A 275 3.99 -2.78 11.90
N LEU A 276 3.10 -3.43 12.67
CA LEU A 276 2.47 -4.70 12.31
C LEU A 276 1.52 -4.56 11.12
N GLY A 277 0.67 -3.53 11.10
CA GLY A 277 -0.20 -3.25 9.95
C GLY A 277 0.59 -2.97 8.67
N HIS A 278 1.68 -2.22 8.76
CA HIS A 278 2.61 -2.00 7.64
C HIS A 278 3.24 -3.30 7.16
N ALA A 279 3.57 -4.23 8.06
CA ALA A 279 4.11 -5.53 7.71
C ALA A 279 3.12 -6.39 6.92
N ALA A 280 1.86 -6.42 7.36
CA ALA A 280 0.79 -7.13 6.66
C ALA A 280 0.55 -6.54 5.26
N ILE A 281 0.45 -5.21 5.15
CA ILE A 281 0.29 -4.52 3.85
C ILE A 281 1.49 -4.82 2.93
N ALA A 282 2.72 -4.79 3.46
CA ALA A 282 3.92 -5.13 2.70
C ALA A 282 3.88 -6.58 2.18
N ALA A 283 3.45 -7.52 3.01
CA ALA A 283 3.33 -8.93 2.63
C ALA A 283 2.26 -9.14 1.54
N HIS A 284 1.09 -8.50 1.65
CA HIS A 284 0.04 -8.58 0.63
C HIS A 284 0.50 -8.00 -0.71
N ASN A 285 1.19 -6.86 -0.68
CA ASN A 285 1.76 -6.25 -1.88
C ASN A 285 2.89 -7.12 -2.47
N ALA A 286 3.75 -7.73 -1.65
CA ALA A 286 4.78 -8.65 -2.09
C ALA A 286 4.20 -9.88 -2.81
N ARG A 287 3.10 -10.45 -2.29
CA ARG A 287 2.39 -11.56 -2.93
C ARG A 287 1.85 -11.17 -4.31
N ALA A 288 1.35 -9.94 -4.48
CA ALA A 288 0.92 -9.43 -5.78
C ALA A 288 2.06 -9.30 -6.80
N LEU A 289 3.30 -9.10 -6.32
CA LEU A 289 4.52 -9.05 -7.14
C LEU A 289 5.16 -10.44 -7.38
N GLY A 290 4.52 -11.51 -6.90
CA GLY A 290 4.93 -12.90 -7.09
C GLY A 290 5.77 -13.50 -5.95
N PHE A 291 5.92 -12.83 -4.81
CA PHE A 291 6.65 -13.35 -3.64
C PHE A 291 5.66 -14.03 -2.70
N THR A 292 5.48 -15.34 -2.82
CA THR A 292 4.47 -16.09 -2.05
C THR A 292 4.94 -16.54 -0.67
N ASP A 293 6.25 -16.68 -0.46
CA ASP A 293 6.85 -17.19 0.78
C ASP A 293 7.26 -16.04 1.71
N VAL A 294 6.38 -15.06 1.89
CA VAL A 294 6.57 -13.90 2.78
C VAL A 294 5.68 -14.03 4.02
N THR A 295 6.20 -13.60 5.17
CA THR A 295 5.45 -13.52 6.43
C THR A 295 4.71 -12.19 6.56
N ASP A 296 3.56 -12.21 7.22
CA ASP A 296 2.78 -11.01 7.55
C ASP A 296 3.30 -10.34 8.84
N GLU A 297 4.23 -10.98 9.55
CA GLU A 297 4.88 -10.44 10.75
C GLU A 297 5.79 -9.23 10.43
N ALA A 298 5.85 -8.28 11.35
CA ALA A 298 6.81 -7.18 11.27
C ALA A 298 8.24 -7.71 11.47
N PRO A 299 9.23 -7.25 10.69
CA PRO A 299 10.62 -7.62 10.92
C PRO A 299 11.10 -7.07 12.27
N GLU A 300 12.06 -7.74 12.92
CA GLU A 300 12.53 -7.38 14.28
C GLU A 300 12.96 -5.91 14.38
N TRP A 301 13.60 -5.38 13.34
CA TRP A 301 14.03 -3.98 13.29
C TRP A 301 12.84 -3.00 13.35
N ALA A 302 11.68 -3.37 12.78
CA ALA A 302 10.46 -2.56 12.83
C ALA A 302 9.69 -2.75 14.15
N GLN A 303 9.86 -3.87 14.85
CA GLN A 303 9.26 -4.08 16.17
C GLN A 303 9.99 -3.32 17.28
N SER A 304 11.30 -3.14 17.14
CA SER A 304 12.17 -2.49 18.14
C SER A 304 11.98 -0.97 18.25
N ALA A 305 11.18 -0.38 17.37
CA ALA A 305 10.79 1.02 17.43
C ALA A 305 9.97 1.26 18.72
N SER A 306 10.65 1.66 19.79
CA SER A 306 9.98 2.12 21.01
C SER A 306 9.07 3.28 20.64
N MET A 307 7.81 3.26 21.13
CA MET A 307 6.79 4.32 20.95
C MET A 307 7.41 5.69 20.67
N SER A 308 7.52 6.07 19.40
CA SER A 308 8.07 7.37 19.02
C SER A 308 6.93 8.34 18.73
N SER A 309 7.05 9.51 19.35
CA SER A 309 6.41 10.82 19.09
C SER A 309 4.90 11.03 19.14
N ALA A 310 4.04 10.09 18.72
CA ALA A 310 2.60 10.38 18.59
C ALA A 310 1.97 10.81 19.93
N LEU A 311 2.46 10.25 21.04
CA LEU A 311 2.05 10.62 22.40
C LEU A 311 2.94 11.68 23.06
N SER A 312 4.22 11.78 22.67
CA SER A 312 5.19 12.71 23.27
C SER A 312 4.79 14.18 23.11
N SER A 313 4.02 14.49 22.06
CA SER A 313 3.49 15.84 21.78
C SER A 313 2.40 16.30 22.76
N THR A 314 1.72 15.37 23.45
CA THR A 314 0.74 15.73 24.49
C THR A 314 1.39 16.01 25.85
N ALA A 315 2.58 15.46 26.12
CA ALA A 315 3.27 15.60 27.40
C ALA A 315 4.14 16.87 27.51
N SER A 316 4.61 17.43 26.39
CA SER A 316 5.53 18.59 26.40
C SER A 316 4.85 19.96 26.52
N SER A 317 3.52 20.04 26.40
CA SER A 317 2.77 21.31 26.57
C SER A 317 2.44 21.67 28.03
N GLY A 318 2.86 20.84 29.00
CA GLY A 318 2.47 20.97 30.41
C GLY A 318 3.50 21.55 31.39
N SER A 319 4.65 22.10 30.95
CA SER A 319 5.69 22.55 31.89
C SER A 319 6.40 23.83 31.48
N SER A 320 5.68 24.94 31.58
CA SER A 320 6.27 26.25 31.92
C SER A 320 5.18 27.29 32.19
N ALA A 321 4.52 27.20 33.35
CA ALA A 321 3.89 28.36 33.95
C ALA A 321 4.95 29.03 34.86
N PRO A 322 5.39 30.27 34.60
CA PRO A 322 6.23 30.96 35.54
C PRO A 322 5.40 31.30 36.78
N MET A 323 5.80 30.76 37.94
CA MET A 323 5.33 31.22 39.24
C MET A 323 5.73 32.68 39.40
N SER A 324 4.78 33.61 39.29
CA SER A 324 4.96 34.98 39.75
C SER A 324 4.88 34.99 41.29
N SER A 325 6.04 34.90 41.93
CA SER A 325 6.19 35.28 43.34
C SER A 325 6.01 36.80 43.45
N GLY A 326 4.91 37.22 44.05
CA GLY A 326 4.76 38.60 44.51
C GLY A 326 5.65 38.88 45.72
N SER A 327 6.33 40.03 45.71
CA SER A 327 6.66 40.81 46.91
C SER A 327 7.41 42.08 46.53
N SER A 328 6.71 43.23 46.55
CA SER A 328 7.07 44.52 47.17
C SER A 328 6.02 45.56 46.82
#